data_AF-A0A844WU55-F1
#
_entry.id   AF-A0A844WU55-F1
#
_cell.length_a   1.000
_cell.length_b   1.000
_cell.length_c   1.000
_cell.angle_alpha   90.00
_cell.angle_beta   90.00
_cell.angle_gamma   90.00
#
_symmetry.space_group_name_H-M   'P 1'
#
loop_
_entity.id
_entity.type
_entity.pdbx_description
1 polymer ?
#
loop_
_entity_poly.entity_id
_entity_poly.type
_entity_poly.pdbx_seq_one_letter_code
_entity_poly.pdbx_strand_id
1 'polypeptide(L)'
;MRKIILLILVMIISAVCSAEESCLTKKSITNQKFNINSKSYKFISYFCENKNSDEDDFFSESGILEVHAKNFNKSYKNVIGIWGMLNIRLDSWNNKSAFNYIMPAAETIEANIPIMIKNNELMVQCVYINQRLKNFMEAKYSYCGDKKIIEDGFGKEGFENLFPEFYLYSIYNNIYFPESNEYLSDKQFDAFIGKIDDISFYRRYLSLDDYSSNKFTVVMVNKEKEYHFKESEIYQRMASKTSSEGFIGLDIIDAKGNTTFYDKKRLLELLNKSTLKPNITSYIQQERINLYSNPNENEPTSMYLVQNDFVKILDVIWDKDQYSNVWFKVSYSSKKHGEIIKWIRGYAFNPWNYSEG
;
A
#
# COMPACT_ATOMS: atom_id res chain seq x y z
N MET A 1 -59.30 -32.65 -13.52
CA MET A 1 -58.54 -31.60 -14.25
C MET A 1 -58.19 -30.34 -13.43
N ARG A 2 -58.55 -30.19 -12.14
CA ARG A 2 -58.15 -29.02 -11.32
C ARG A 2 -56.81 -29.17 -10.56
N LYS A 3 -56.27 -30.38 -10.39
CA LYS A 3 -55.03 -30.63 -9.64
C LYS A 3 -53.74 -30.60 -10.49
N ILE A 4 -53.84 -30.76 -11.80
CA ILE A 4 -52.68 -30.72 -12.72
C ILE A 4 -52.30 -29.28 -13.09
N ILE A 5 -53.29 -28.38 -13.19
CA ILE A 5 -53.05 -26.96 -13.48
C ILE A 5 -52.30 -26.27 -12.33
N LEU A 6 -52.58 -26.65 -11.08
CA LEU A 6 -51.90 -26.08 -9.91
C LEU A 6 -50.42 -26.47 -9.84
N LEU A 7 -50.06 -27.69 -10.28
CA LEU A 7 -48.67 -28.15 -10.28
C LEU A 7 -47.83 -27.44 -11.36
N ILE A 8 -48.45 -27.13 -12.50
CA ILE A 8 -47.79 -26.40 -13.59
C ILE A 8 -47.64 -24.91 -13.22
N LEU A 9 -48.60 -24.31 -12.51
CA LEU A 9 -48.49 -22.92 -12.04
C LEU A 9 -47.45 -22.76 -10.92
N VAL A 10 -47.29 -23.77 -10.06
CA VAL A 10 -46.29 -23.74 -8.96
C VAL A 10 -44.87 -24.02 -9.45
N MET A 11 -44.68 -24.79 -10.53
CA MET A 11 -43.35 -24.97 -11.14
C MET A 11 -42.85 -23.75 -11.91
N ILE A 12 -43.72 -22.83 -12.33
CA ILE A 12 -43.31 -21.61 -13.04
C ILE A 12 -42.91 -20.49 -12.06
N ILE A 13 -43.30 -20.56 -10.79
CA ILE A 13 -43.03 -19.52 -9.78
C ILE A 13 -41.86 -19.91 -8.84
N SER A 14 -41.38 -21.16 -8.89
CA SER A 14 -40.17 -21.58 -8.17
C SER A 14 -38.91 -21.38 -9.03
N ALA A 15 -38.23 -20.26 -8.76
CA ALA A 15 -36.79 -20.08 -8.96
C ALA A 15 -36.23 -20.06 -10.39
N VAL A 16 -36.89 -19.36 -11.30
CA VAL A 16 -36.15 -18.57 -12.27
C VAL A 16 -36.21 -17.14 -11.77
N CYS A 17 -35.25 -16.76 -10.91
CA CYS A 17 -34.77 -15.38 -10.96
C CYS A 17 -34.32 -15.21 -12.41
N SER A 18 -35.20 -14.65 -13.23
CA SER A 18 -34.84 -14.01 -14.47
C SER A 18 -33.86 -12.92 -14.08
N ALA A 19 -32.58 -13.27 -14.03
CA ALA A 19 -31.55 -12.32 -14.37
C ALA A 19 -31.99 -11.79 -15.74
N GLU A 20 -32.47 -10.54 -15.79
CA GLU A 20 -32.52 -9.82 -17.05
C GLU A 20 -31.23 -10.15 -17.79
N GLU A 21 -31.33 -10.75 -18.97
CA GLU A 21 -30.16 -10.87 -19.85
C GLU A 21 -29.77 -9.45 -20.22
N SER A 22 -28.93 -8.82 -19.40
CA SER A 22 -28.55 -7.42 -19.54
C SER A 22 -27.63 -7.18 -20.74
N CYS A 23 -27.47 -8.17 -21.62
CA CYS A 23 -26.37 -8.27 -22.57
C CYS A 23 -26.78 -9.14 -23.75
N LEU A 24 -27.06 -8.55 -24.92
CA LEU A 24 -27.39 -9.31 -26.13
C LEU A 24 -26.19 -10.10 -26.68
N THR A 25 -24.98 -9.56 -26.53
CA THR A 25 -23.72 -10.23 -26.87
C THR A 25 -22.67 -9.95 -25.80
N LYS A 26 -22.09 -11.01 -25.23
CA LYS A 26 -20.96 -10.92 -24.27
C LYS A 26 -19.62 -10.87 -25.02
N LYS A 27 -18.74 -9.95 -24.64
CA LYS A 27 -17.36 -9.83 -25.15
C LYS A 27 -16.32 -10.01 -24.04
N SER A 28 -15.10 -10.39 -24.45
CA SER A 28 -13.92 -10.56 -23.58
C SER A 28 -14.22 -11.37 -22.30
N ILE A 29 -14.89 -12.51 -22.49
CA ILE A 29 -15.34 -13.38 -21.40
C ILE A 29 -14.14 -14.05 -20.75
N THR A 30 -13.98 -13.82 -19.45
CA THR A 30 -12.97 -14.48 -18.62
C THR A 30 -13.66 -15.36 -17.58
N ASN A 31 -13.24 -16.62 -17.52
CA ASN A 31 -13.78 -17.59 -16.57
C ASN A 31 -12.68 -17.97 -15.58
N GLN A 32 -12.96 -17.84 -14.29
CA GLN A 32 -12.06 -18.24 -13.22
C GLN A 32 -12.79 -19.09 -12.20
N LYS A 33 -12.07 -20.02 -11.58
CA LYS A 33 -12.63 -20.90 -10.55
C LYS A 33 -11.72 -20.88 -9.34
N PHE A 34 -12.31 -20.56 -8.20
CA PHE A 34 -11.57 -20.43 -6.95
C PHE A 34 -12.27 -21.16 -5.82
N ASN A 35 -11.49 -21.54 -4.82
CA ASN A 35 -12.00 -22.08 -3.58
C ASN A 35 -11.93 -21.01 -2.50
N ILE A 36 -13.09 -20.61 -1.97
CA ILE A 36 -13.20 -19.67 -0.86
C ILE A 36 -13.85 -20.43 0.30
N ASN A 37 -13.16 -20.52 1.44
CA ASN A 37 -13.61 -21.30 2.62
C ASN A 37 -13.99 -22.75 2.26
N SER A 38 -13.15 -23.42 1.48
CA SER A 38 -13.34 -24.81 1.00
C SER A 38 -14.56 -25.04 0.12
N LYS A 39 -15.27 -23.98 -0.29
CA LYS A 39 -16.36 -24.02 -1.27
C LYS A 39 -15.85 -23.52 -2.61
N SER A 40 -16.26 -24.19 -3.68
CA SER A 40 -15.85 -23.82 -5.03
C SER A 40 -16.84 -22.83 -5.65
N TYR A 41 -16.31 -21.73 -6.18
CA TYR A 41 -17.06 -20.68 -6.85
C TYR A 41 -16.51 -20.51 -8.27
N LYS A 42 -17.41 -20.37 -9.24
CA LYS A 42 -17.08 -20.01 -10.61
C LYS A 42 -17.39 -18.53 -10.80
N PHE A 43 -16.39 -17.76 -11.18
CA PHE A 43 -16.50 -16.36 -11.51
C PHE A 43 -16.46 -16.21 -13.02
N ILE A 44 -17.39 -15.45 -13.58
CA ILE A 44 -17.44 -15.15 -15.01
C ILE A 44 -17.49 -13.63 -15.14
N SER A 45 -16.42 -13.06 -15.67
CA SER A 45 -16.32 -11.65 -16.00
C SER A 45 -16.49 -11.43 -17.49
N TYR A 46 -17.26 -10.44 -17.90
CA TYR A 46 -17.46 -10.11 -19.31
C TYR A 46 -17.90 -8.66 -19.50
N PHE A 47 -17.73 -8.14 -20.71
CA PHE A 47 -18.25 -6.85 -21.14
C PHE A 47 -19.45 -7.05 -22.05
N CYS A 48 -20.32 -6.05 -22.11
CA CYS A 48 -21.43 -6.05 -23.06
C CYS A 48 -21.06 -5.28 -24.32
N GLU A 49 -21.40 -5.85 -25.47
CA GLU A 49 -21.29 -5.15 -26.74
C GLU A 49 -22.33 -4.02 -26.80
N ASN A 50 -21.92 -2.78 -26.51
CA ASN A 50 -22.75 -1.61 -26.74
C ASN A 50 -22.84 -1.35 -28.25
N LYS A 51 -24.06 -1.27 -28.78
CA LYS A 51 -24.30 -1.03 -30.23
C LYS A 51 -24.02 0.40 -30.68
N ASN A 52 -23.89 1.36 -29.76
CA ASN A 52 -23.59 2.76 -30.07
C ASN A 52 -22.44 3.24 -29.17
N SER A 53 -21.21 3.12 -29.65
CA SER A 53 -20.11 3.95 -29.15
C SER A 53 -19.93 5.08 -30.15
N ASP A 54 -20.64 6.19 -29.94
CA ASP A 54 -20.28 7.44 -30.60
C ASP A 54 -18.87 7.81 -30.13
N GLU A 55 -18.03 8.27 -31.06
CA GLU A 55 -16.56 8.26 -31.01
C GLU A 55 -15.89 9.19 -29.98
N ASP A 56 -16.57 9.63 -28.92
CA ASP A 56 -16.03 10.59 -27.93
C ASP A 56 -15.90 10.05 -26.48
N ASP A 57 -16.31 8.82 -26.19
CA ASP A 57 -16.19 8.24 -24.83
C ASP A 57 -14.82 7.58 -24.60
N PHE A 58 -13.79 8.41 -24.41
CA PHE A 58 -12.49 7.95 -23.93
C PHE A 58 -12.64 7.40 -22.48
N PHE A 59 -12.75 6.06 -22.36
CA PHE A 59 -12.65 5.20 -21.14
C PHE A 59 -13.93 4.84 -20.34
N SER A 60 -14.89 4.12 -20.94
CA SER A 60 -16.06 3.55 -20.22
C SER A 60 -16.35 2.08 -20.55
N GLU A 61 -15.37 1.19 -20.46
CA GLU A 61 -15.64 -0.26 -20.53
C GLU A 61 -16.04 -0.78 -19.15
N SER A 62 -17.32 -0.75 -18.78
CA SER A 62 -17.79 -1.40 -17.56
C SER A 62 -18.18 -2.86 -17.81
N GLY A 63 -17.68 -3.78 -16.99
CA GLY A 63 -17.95 -5.21 -17.07
C GLY A 63 -18.87 -5.73 -15.97
N ILE A 64 -19.42 -6.92 -16.20
CA ILE A 64 -20.28 -7.65 -15.28
C ILE A 64 -19.50 -8.82 -14.71
N LEU A 65 -19.63 -9.04 -13.40
CA LEU A 65 -19.09 -10.19 -12.69
C LEU A 65 -20.24 -11.10 -12.21
N GLU A 66 -20.39 -12.26 -12.82
CA GLU A 66 -21.25 -13.32 -12.31
C GLU A 66 -20.48 -14.24 -11.36
N VAL A 67 -21.08 -14.56 -10.22
CA VAL A 67 -20.55 -15.53 -9.25
C VAL A 67 -21.54 -16.69 -9.11
N HIS A 68 -21.07 -17.89 -9.41
CA HIS A 68 -21.86 -19.11 -9.43
C HIS A 68 -21.35 -20.13 -8.41
N ALA A 69 -22.26 -20.67 -7.60
CA ALA A 69 -22.01 -21.72 -6.62
C ALA A 69 -23.32 -22.42 -6.20
N LYS A 70 -23.18 -23.58 -5.55
CA LYS A 70 -24.33 -24.30 -4.99
C LYS A 70 -25.06 -23.42 -3.97
N ASN A 71 -26.30 -23.05 -4.28
CA ASN A 71 -27.17 -22.16 -3.48
C ASN A 71 -26.65 -20.71 -3.35
N PHE A 72 -25.79 -20.27 -4.28
CA PHE A 72 -25.33 -18.90 -4.36
C PHE A 72 -25.02 -18.53 -5.81
N ASN A 73 -25.97 -17.85 -6.47
CA ASN A 73 -25.76 -17.26 -7.79
C ASN A 73 -26.12 -15.79 -7.70
N LYS A 74 -25.17 -14.90 -7.97
CA LYS A 74 -25.36 -13.45 -7.94
C LYS A 74 -24.57 -12.80 -9.07
N SER A 75 -25.14 -11.74 -9.63
CA SER A 75 -24.50 -10.91 -10.65
C SER A 75 -24.20 -9.55 -10.05
N TYR A 76 -22.97 -9.07 -10.26
CA TYR A 76 -22.52 -7.75 -9.85
C TYR A 76 -22.23 -6.92 -11.10
N LYS A 77 -22.87 -5.76 -11.21
CA LYS A 77 -22.76 -4.87 -12.36
C LYS A 77 -21.69 -3.82 -12.11
N ASN A 78 -20.87 -3.53 -13.12
CA ASN A 78 -19.91 -2.42 -13.13
C ASN A 78 -18.87 -2.48 -11.99
N VAL A 79 -18.51 -3.69 -11.54
CA VAL A 79 -17.49 -3.93 -10.49
C VAL A 79 -16.11 -4.27 -11.04
N ILE A 80 -16.03 -4.46 -12.36
CA ILE A 80 -14.82 -4.72 -13.13
C ILE A 80 -14.87 -3.87 -14.40
N GLY A 81 -13.72 -3.65 -15.03
CA GLY A 81 -13.61 -2.84 -16.23
C GLY A 81 -12.81 -1.56 -16.01
N ILE A 82 -12.97 -0.61 -16.93
CA ILE A 82 -12.24 0.64 -17.00
C ILE A 82 -13.22 1.81 -16.83
N TRP A 83 -12.90 2.72 -15.91
CA TRP A 83 -13.61 3.98 -15.71
C TRP A 83 -12.59 5.12 -15.56
N GLY A 84 -12.50 5.99 -16.57
CA GLY A 84 -11.43 6.99 -16.64
C GLY A 84 -10.05 6.32 -16.66
N MET A 85 -9.16 6.68 -15.73
CA MET A 85 -7.85 6.02 -15.56
C MET A 85 -7.91 4.76 -14.69
N LEU A 86 -9.07 4.40 -14.14
CA LEU A 86 -9.17 3.28 -13.20
C LEU A 86 -9.44 1.99 -13.95
N ASN A 87 -8.67 0.95 -13.69
CA ASN A 87 -8.89 -0.39 -14.21
C ASN A 87 -9.05 -1.38 -13.05
N ILE A 88 -10.14 -2.12 -13.03
CA ILE A 88 -10.42 -3.17 -12.05
C ILE A 88 -10.65 -4.49 -12.78
N ARG A 89 -9.88 -5.51 -12.41
CA ARG A 89 -10.02 -6.86 -12.96
C ARG A 89 -10.06 -7.90 -11.85
N LEU A 90 -10.67 -9.04 -12.14
CA LEU A 90 -10.61 -10.20 -11.27
C LEU A 90 -9.33 -10.99 -11.57
N ASP A 91 -8.53 -11.22 -10.53
CA ASP A 91 -7.27 -11.94 -10.64
C ASP A 91 -7.03 -12.87 -9.44
N SER A 92 -6.04 -13.75 -9.57
CA SER A 92 -5.49 -14.54 -8.49
C SER A 92 -4.32 -13.81 -7.85
N TRP A 93 -4.47 -13.37 -6.61
CA TRP A 93 -3.37 -12.82 -5.83
C TRP A 93 -3.08 -13.72 -4.64
N ASN A 94 -1.86 -14.26 -4.55
CA ASN A 94 -1.43 -15.10 -3.43
C ASN A 94 -2.41 -16.28 -3.16
N ASN A 95 -2.81 -16.97 -4.24
CA ASN A 95 -3.79 -18.06 -4.24
C ASN A 95 -5.20 -17.69 -3.73
N LYS A 96 -5.50 -16.39 -3.63
CA LYS A 96 -6.82 -15.86 -3.26
C LYS A 96 -7.45 -15.19 -4.47
N SER A 97 -8.76 -15.32 -4.61
CA SER A 97 -9.52 -14.44 -5.50
C SER A 97 -9.38 -13.01 -5.02
N ALA A 98 -8.98 -12.12 -5.90
CA ALA A 98 -8.82 -10.71 -5.57
C ALA A 98 -9.31 -9.84 -6.73
N PHE A 99 -9.77 -8.64 -6.41
CA PHE A 99 -9.79 -7.57 -7.38
C PHE A 99 -8.38 -6.98 -7.44
N ASN A 100 -7.84 -6.87 -8.65
CA ASN A 100 -6.65 -6.12 -8.94
C ASN A 100 -7.09 -4.75 -9.51
N TYR A 101 -6.73 -3.70 -8.78
CA TYR A 101 -6.98 -2.30 -9.12
C TYR A 101 -5.69 -1.70 -9.65
N ILE A 102 -5.78 -0.98 -10.77
CA ILE A 102 -4.66 -0.28 -11.39
C ILE A 102 -5.12 1.13 -11.77
N MET A 103 -4.37 2.13 -11.33
CA MET A 103 -4.49 3.52 -11.77
C MET A 103 -3.15 3.95 -12.36
N PRO A 104 -3.00 3.97 -13.71
CA PRO A 104 -1.83 4.46 -14.39
C PRO A 104 -1.88 6.00 -14.40
N ALA A 105 -1.47 6.60 -13.29
CA ALA A 105 -1.16 8.01 -13.17
C ALA A 105 0.37 8.20 -13.07
N ALA A 106 0.83 9.45 -13.03
CA ALA A 106 2.24 9.79 -12.76
C ALA A 106 2.75 9.12 -11.46
N GLU A 107 1.86 8.96 -10.50
CA GLU A 107 2.04 8.07 -9.35
C GLU A 107 1.18 6.83 -9.57
N THR A 108 1.80 5.77 -10.07
CA THR A 108 1.07 4.54 -10.38
C THR A 108 0.63 3.85 -9.10
N ILE A 109 -0.68 3.59 -8.98
CA ILE A 109 -1.24 2.83 -7.85
C ILE A 109 -1.69 1.48 -8.39
N GLU A 110 -1.16 0.42 -7.79
CA GLU A 110 -1.67 -0.93 -7.95
C GLU A 110 -2.15 -1.45 -6.59
N ALA A 111 -3.30 -2.10 -6.55
CA ALA A 111 -3.79 -2.70 -5.33
C ALA A 111 -4.42 -4.07 -5.55
N ASN A 112 -4.15 -4.96 -4.60
CA ASN A 112 -4.79 -6.27 -4.52
C ASN A 112 -5.80 -6.26 -3.38
N ILE A 113 -7.03 -6.66 -3.69
CA ILE A 113 -8.18 -6.58 -2.80
C ILE A 113 -8.78 -7.97 -2.68
N PRO A 114 -8.33 -8.79 -1.70
CA PRO A 114 -8.84 -10.13 -1.49
C PRO A 114 -10.35 -10.15 -1.25
N ILE A 115 -10.99 -11.06 -1.96
CA ILE A 115 -12.43 -11.25 -1.95
C ILE A 115 -12.79 -12.31 -0.91
N MET A 116 -13.89 -12.05 -0.20
CA MET A 116 -14.53 -13.01 0.69
C MET A 116 -15.99 -13.20 0.31
N ILE A 117 -16.54 -14.36 0.63
CA ILE A 117 -17.98 -14.61 0.54
C ILE A 117 -18.50 -15.01 1.92
N LYS A 118 -19.45 -14.24 2.45
CA LYS A 118 -20.15 -14.53 3.70
C LYS A 118 -21.62 -14.16 3.55
N ASN A 119 -22.52 -14.99 4.07
CA ASN A 119 -23.96 -14.77 4.00
C ASN A 119 -24.47 -14.49 2.57
N ASN A 120 -23.92 -15.20 1.57
CA ASN A 120 -24.26 -14.99 0.16
C ASN A 120 -24.00 -13.55 -0.32
N GLU A 121 -22.98 -12.90 0.22
CA GLU A 121 -22.54 -11.56 -0.20
C GLU A 121 -21.03 -11.57 -0.48
N LEU A 122 -20.63 -10.84 -1.52
CA LEU A 122 -19.23 -10.59 -1.87
C LEU A 122 -18.73 -9.44 -1.01
N MET A 123 -17.64 -9.65 -0.29
CA MET A 123 -17.12 -8.71 0.70
C MET A 123 -15.61 -8.52 0.55
N VAL A 124 -15.14 -7.35 0.96
CA VAL A 124 -13.72 -7.02 1.11
C VAL A 124 -13.46 -6.56 2.53
N GLN A 125 -12.22 -6.68 2.96
CA GLN A 125 -11.81 -6.23 4.31
C GLN A 125 -10.47 -5.50 4.28
N CYS A 126 -9.57 -5.99 3.43
CA CYS A 126 -8.23 -5.45 3.30
C CYS A 126 -7.97 -5.03 1.86
N VAL A 127 -7.26 -3.93 1.71
CA VAL A 127 -6.68 -3.45 0.45
C VAL A 127 -5.17 -3.42 0.64
N TYR A 128 -4.43 -4.08 -0.25
CA TYR A 128 -2.96 -4.12 -0.23
C TYR A 128 -2.45 -3.32 -1.40
N ILE A 129 -1.82 -2.18 -1.12
CA ILE A 129 -1.49 -1.15 -2.10
C ILE A 129 0.02 -1.12 -2.31
N ASN A 130 0.42 -1.17 -3.58
CA ASN A 130 1.74 -0.79 -4.05
C ASN A 130 1.62 0.53 -4.82
N GLN A 131 2.31 1.57 -4.38
CA GLN A 131 2.28 2.87 -5.01
C GLN A 131 3.68 3.28 -5.43
N ARG A 132 3.87 3.53 -6.72
CA ARG A 132 5.07 4.19 -7.22
C ARG A 132 4.90 5.70 -7.08
N LEU A 133 5.78 6.32 -6.32
CA LEU A 133 5.78 7.76 -6.04
C LEU A 133 6.60 8.52 -7.08
N LYS A 134 6.46 9.86 -7.10
CA LYS A 134 7.18 10.75 -8.04
C LYS A 134 8.70 10.63 -7.96
N ASN A 135 9.23 10.33 -6.79
CA ASN A 135 10.64 10.10 -6.53
C ASN A 135 11.08 8.66 -6.89
N PHE A 136 10.24 7.93 -7.62
CA PHE A 136 10.40 6.54 -8.05
C PHE A 136 10.42 5.49 -6.94
N MET A 137 10.26 5.89 -5.67
CA MET A 137 10.11 4.92 -4.58
C MET A 137 8.77 4.20 -4.69
N GLU A 138 8.78 2.90 -4.39
CA GLU A 138 7.55 2.14 -4.23
C GLU A 138 7.14 2.06 -2.76
N ALA A 139 6.00 2.60 -2.37
CA ALA A 139 5.44 2.42 -1.04
C ALA A 139 4.50 1.21 -1.00
N LYS A 140 4.66 0.36 0.03
CA LYS A 140 3.78 -0.79 0.28
C LYS A 140 3.03 -0.60 1.59
N TYR A 141 1.71 -0.49 1.49
CA TYR A 141 0.84 -0.29 2.65
C TYR A 141 -0.47 -1.03 2.51
N SER A 142 -1.06 -1.40 3.63
CA SER A 142 -2.35 -2.08 3.68
C SER A 142 -3.33 -1.27 4.50
N TYR A 143 -4.59 -1.34 4.09
CA TYR A 143 -5.70 -0.80 4.83
C TYR A 143 -6.71 -1.91 5.12
N CYS A 144 -6.90 -2.22 6.39
CA CYS A 144 -7.77 -3.30 6.84
C CYS A 144 -8.70 -2.78 7.92
N GLY A 145 -10.00 -2.98 7.75
CA GLY A 145 -11.01 -2.51 8.71
C GLY A 145 -12.20 -3.46 8.81
N ASP A 146 -13.37 -2.87 8.96
CA ASP A 146 -14.62 -3.61 8.91
C ASP A 146 -14.88 -4.18 7.52
N LYS A 147 -15.62 -5.30 7.49
CA LYS A 147 -16.01 -5.94 6.24
C LYS A 147 -16.99 -5.06 5.49
N LYS A 148 -16.68 -4.76 4.24
CA LYS A 148 -17.53 -3.99 3.34
C LYS A 148 -18.10 -4.92 2.27
N ILE A 149 -19.40 -4.80 2.02
CA ILE A 149 -20.07 -5.49 0.91
C ILE A 149 -19.67 -4.78 -0.38
N ILE A 150 -19.46 -5.54 -1.44
CA ILE A 150 -19.24 -4.99 -2.78
C ILE A 150 -20.60 -4.70 -3.39
N GLU A 151 -20.84 -3.42 -3.68
CA GLU A 151 -22.03 -2.94 -4.35
C GLU A 151 -21.80 -2.83 -5.86
N ASP A 152 -22.89 -2.69 -6.63
CA ASP A 152 -22.82 -2.47 -8.07
C ASP A 152 -22.34 -1.03 -8.37
N GLY A 153 -21.42 -0.84 -9.34
CA GLY A 153 -21.03 0.49 -9.83
C GLY A 153 -19.56 0.92 -9.66
N PHE A 154 -19.07 1.74 -10.60
CA PHE A 154 -17.92 2.66 -10.43
C PHE A 154 -18.43 4.02 -9.90
N GLY A 155 -17.67 4.73 -9.04
CA GLY A 155 -17.97 6.12 -8.64
C GLY A 155 -18.02 6.41 -7.12
N LYS A 156 -18.79 7.44 -6.72
CA LYS A 156 -18.84 8.08 -5.36
C LYS A 156 -19.08 7.14 -4.17
N GLU A 157 -19.60 5.94 -4.40
CA GLU A 157 -19.87 4.92 -3.38
C GLU A 157 -19.09 3.61 -3.61
N GLY A 158 -18.21 3.55 -4.61
CA GLY A 158 -17.53 2.32 -5.05
C GLY A 158 -16.14 2.06 -4.46
N PHE A 159 -15.27 1.43 -5.27
CA PHE A 159 -13.90 1.01 -4.89
C PHE A 159 -13.01 2.15 -4.39
N GLU A 160 -13.22 3.39 -4.86
CA GLU A 160 -12.47 4.58 -4.43
C GLU A 160 -12.52 4.79 -2.91
N ASN A 161 -13.66 4.45 -2.28
CA ASN A 161 -13.84 4.52 -0.82
C ASN A 161 -13.12 3.40 -0.05
N LEU A 162 -12.49 2.46 -0.74
CA LEU A 162 -11.60 1.46 -0.16
C LEU A 162 -10.17 2.00 -0.02
N PHE A 163 -9.81 3.04 -0.76
CA PHE A 163 -8.48 3.63 -0.72
C PHE A 163 -8.41 4.77 0.31
N PRO A 164 -7.59 4.65 1.37
CA PRO A 164 -7.38 5.75 2.29
C PRO A 164 -6.55 6.87 1.63
N GLU A 165 -6.63 8.07 2.20
CA GLU A 165 -5.64 9.11 1.90
C GLU A 165 -4.29 8.70 2.46
N PHE A 166 -3.24 8.89 1.67
CA PHE A 166 -1.93 8.34 1.97
C PHE A 166 -1.19 9.22 2.98
N TYR A 167 -1.43 8.92 4.26
CA TYR A 167 -0.90 9.68 5.38
C TYR A 167 0.65 9.72 5.46
N LEU A 168 1.35 8.70 4.90
CA LEU A 168 2.81 8.63 4.89
C LEU A 168 3.46 9.35 3.70
N TYR A 169 2.68 9.99 2.81
CA TYR A 169 3.19 10.57 1.56
C TYR A 169 4.38 11.51 1.75
N SER A 170 4.38 12.29 2.82
CA SER A 170 5.48 13.21 3.14
C SER A 170 6.77 12.54 3.61
N ILE A 171 6.68 11.45 4.37
CA ILE A 171 7.86 10.66 4.74
C ILE A 171 8.54 10.16 3.47
N TYR A 172 7.76 9.60 2.56
CA TYR A 172 8.33 9.08 1.33
C TYR A 172 8.87 10.18 0.41
N ASN A 173 8.21 11.33 0.30
CA ASN A 173 8.75 12.45 -0.47
C ASN A 173 10.06 13.00 0.11
N ASN A 174 10.27 12.90 1.42
CA ASN A 174 11.52 13.31 2.06
C ASN A 174 12.69 12.36 1.82
N ILE A 175 12.48 11.26 1.12
CA ILE A 175 13.51 10.27 0.81
C ILE A 175 13.65 10.25 -0.69
N TYR A 176 14.73 10.82 -1.23
CA TYR A 176 15.00 10.66 -2.64
C TYR A 176 16.51 10.68 -2.86
N PHE A 177 17.00 9.70 -3.60
CA PHE A 177 18.39 9.59 -3.98
C PHE A 177 18.43 9.58 -5.52
N PRO A 178 19.00 10.62 -6.17
CA PRO A 178 19.01 10.69 -7.61
C PRO A 178 19.95 9.63 -8.18
N GLU A 179 19.49 8.86 -9.17
CA GLU A 179 20.24 7.75 -9.81
C GLU A 179 21.58 8.20 -10.40
N SER A 180 21.72 9.48 -10.72
CA SER A 180 22.95 10.09 -11.25
C SER A 180 24.02 10.38 -10.19
N ASN A 181 23.78 10.11 -8.90
CA ASN A 181 24.77 10.36 -7.85
C ASN A 181 25.81 9.23 -7.78
N GLU A 182 26.78 9.27 -8.70
CA GLU A 182 27.88 8.29 -8.80
C GLU A 182 28.67 8.13 -7.49
N TYR A 183 28.71 9.15 -6.62
CA TYR A 183 29.42 9.06 -5.33
C TYR A 183 28.79 8.08 -4.34
N LEU A 184 27.52 7.70 -4.56
CA LEU A 184 26.74 6.82 -3.68
C LEU A 184 26.42 5.46 -4.33
N SER A 185 26.92 5.19 -5.54
CA SER A 185 26.61 3.98 -6.32
C SER A 185 26.68 2.70 -5.48
N ASP A 186 27.81 2.47 -4.82
CA ASP A 186 28.11 1.22 -4.10
C ASP A 186 27.98 1.36 -2.57
N LYS A 187 27.29 2.39 -2.10
CA LYS A 187 27.19 2.70 -0.66
C LYS A 187 25.85 2.27 -0.10
N GLN A 188 25.91 1.56 1.03
CA GLN A 188 24.73 1.20 1.79
C GLN A 188 24.13 2.42 2.51
N PHE A 189 22.81 2.55 2.50
CA PHE A 189 22.09 3.57 3.26
C PHE A 189 20.71 3.07 3.70
N ASP A 190 20.16 3.75 4.71
CA ASP A 190 18.85 3.48 5.29
C ASP A 190 17.89 4.64 5.05
N ALA A 191 16.67 4.30 4.65
CA ALA A 191 15.55 5.23 4.42
C ALA A 191 14.45 4.98 5.45
N PHE A 192 14.10 5.99 6.23
CA PHE A 192 13.04 5.89 7.26
C PHE A 192 11.65 5.82 6.61
N ILE A 193 10.88 4.79 6.92
CA ILE A 193 9.57 4.59 6.27
C ILE A 193 8.37 4.67 7.23
N GLY A 194 8.60 4.76 8.54
CA GLY A 194 7.53 4.87 9.53
C GLY A 194 7.99 4.54 10.95
N LYS A 195 7.14 4.85 11.94
CA LYS A 195 7.39 4.58 13.37
C LYS A 195 6.11 4.24 14.13
N ILE A 196 6.21 3.30 15.06
CA ILE A 196 5.18 3.00 16.08
C ILE A 196 5.83 3.19 17.44
N ASP A 197 5.47 4.27 18.13
CA ASP A 197 6.04 4.68 19.41
C ASP A 197 7.57 4.82 19.37
N ASP A 198 8.31 3.90 20.00
CA ASP A 198 9.78 3.85 20.03
C ASP A 198 10.39 2.94 18.96
N ILE A 199 9.56 2.22 18.19
CA ILE A 199 9.99 1.31 17.14
C ILE A 199 9.96 2.02 15.78
N SER A 200 11.13 2.24 15.20
CA SER A 200 11.30 2.82 13.87
C SER A 200 11.51 1.73 12.82
N PHE A 201 11.03 1.99 11.60
CA PHE A 201 11.17 1.12 10.45
C PHE A 201 11.94 1.82 9.34
N TYR A 202 12.85 1.07 8.74
CA TYR A 202 13.71 1.53 7.66
C TYR A 202 13.70 0.54 6.50
N ARG A 203 14.01 1.05 5.32
CA ARG A 203 14.47 0.25 4.19
C ARG A 203 15.96 0.44 4.07
N ARG A 204 16.69 -0.67 4.15
CA ARG A 204 18.13 -0.72 3.92
C ARG A 204 18.39 -1.11 2.48
N TYR A 205 19.09 -0.24 1.77
CA TYR A 205 19.57 -0.46 0.41
C TYR A 205 21.07 -0.68 0.47
N LEU A 206 21.59 -1.67 -0.27
CA LEU A 206 23.02 -1.96 -0.30
C LEU A 206 23.78 -1.02 -1.25
N SER A 207 23.07 -0.42 -2.20
CA SER A 207 23.58 0.43 -3.27
C SER A 207 22.46 1.33 -3.80
N LEU A 208 22.83 2.31 -4.62
CA LEU A 208 21.86 3.12 -5.36
C LEU A 208 21.13 2.31 -6.44
N ASP A 209 21.79 1.31 -7.03
CA ASP A 209 21.18 0.36 -7.98
C ASP A 209 20.07 -0.48 -7.32
N ASP A 210 20.32 -0.94 -6.08
CA ASP A 210 19.32 -1.64 -5.27
C ASP A 210 18.15 -0.70 -4.93
N TYR A 211 18.40 0.61 -4.76
CA TYR A 211 17.34 1.60 -4.59
C TYR A 211 16.48 1.78 -5.85
N SER A 212 17.10 1.94 -7.01
CA SER A 212 16.42 2.05 -8.32
C SER A 212 15.62 0.80 -8.69
N SER A 213 16.13 -0.39 -8.34
CA SER A 213 15.44 -1.67 -8.55
C SER A 213 14.48 -2.05 -7.41
N ASN A 214 14.28 -1.15 -6.45
CA ASN A 214 13.43 -1.34 -5.26
C ASN A 214 13.73 -2.63 -4.48
N LYS A 215 15.01 -3.00 -4.43
CA LYS A 215 15.54 -4.15 -3.70
C LYS A 215 16.08 -3.69 -2.35
N PHE A 216 15.37 -4.01 -1.28
CA PHE A 216 15.73 -3.58 0.08
C PHE A 216 15.48 -4.65 1.13
N THR A 217 16.16 -4.51 2.26
CA THR A 217 15.82 -5.21 3.51
C THR A 217 14.98 -4.29 4.38
N VAL A 218 13.84 -4.76 4.90
CA VAL A 218 13.12 -4.02 5.94
C VAL A 218 13.80 -4.24 7.28
N VAL A 219 14.14 -3.13 7.93
CA VAL A 219 14.84 -3.09 9.21
C VAL A 219 13.92 -2.45 10.25
N MET A 220 13.70 -3.15 11.35
CA MET A 220 12.99 -2.65 12.54
C MET A 220 14.00 -2.36 13.63
N VAL A 221 13.91 -1.20 14.28
CA VAL A 221 14.91 -0.77 15.27
C VAL A 221 14.26 -0.01 16.42
N ASN A 222 14.82 -0.14 17.61
CA ASN A 222 14.56 0.75 18.73
C ASN A 222 15.91 1.27 19.29
N LYS A 223 15.90 1.88 20.48
CA LYS A 223 17.11 2.44 21.09
C LYS A 223 18.23 1.41 21.34
N GLU A 224 17.91 0.12 21.45
CA GLU A 224 18.84 -0.92 21.90
C GLU A 224 19.12 -1.99 20.86
N LYS A 225 18.15 -2.29 20.00
CA LYS A 225 18.14 -3.49 19.15
C LYS A 225 17.64 -3.18 17.76
N GLU A 226 18.13 -3.97 16.81
CA GLU A 226 17.72 -3.97 15.41
C GLU A 226 17.26 -5.37 15.01
N TYR A 227 16.26 -5.51 14.15
CA TYR A 227 15.78 -6.78 13.62
C TYR A 227 15.56 -6.64 12.13
N HIS A 228 16.11 -7.58 11.35
CA HIS A 228 15.93 -7.63 9.91
C HIS A 228 14.80 -8.59 9.59
N PHE A 229 13.82 -8.13 8.81
CA PHE A 229 12.85 -9.04 8.24
C PHE A 229 13.50 -9.84 7.11
N LYS A 230 13.24 -11.15 7.09
CA LYS A 230 13.61 -12.00 5.95
C LYS A 230 12.69 -11.70 4.77
N GLU A 231 13.09 -12.15 3.57
CA GLU A 231 12.30 -12.04 2.33
C GLU A 231 10.82 -12.35 2.58
N SER A 232 9.99 -11.32 2.47
CA SER A 232 8.54 -11.36 2.69
C SER A 232 7.93 -10.13 2.03
N GLU A 233 6.70 -10.23 1.55
CA GLU A 233 5.95 -9.03 1.17
C GLU A 233 5.43 -8.36 2.44
N ILE A 234 6.01 -7.20 2.76
CA ILE A 234 5.69 -6.45 3.97
C ILE A 234 4.92 -5.21 3.57
N TYR A 235 3.74 -5.06 4.16
CA TYR A 235 2.88 -3.90 4.01
C TYR A 235 2.77 -3.18 5.35
N GLN A 236 2.96 -1.86 5.34
CA GLN A 236 2.67 -1.05 6.51
C GLN A 236 1.16 -0.96 6.68
N ARG A 237 0.62 -1.50 7.79
CA ARG A 237 -0.81 -1.43 8.07
C ARG A 237 -1.15 -0.06 8.64
N MET A 238 -1.98 0.64 7.89
CA MET A 238 -2.50 1.95 8.23
C MET A 238 -3.87 1.84 8.88
N ALA A 239 -4.16 2.72 9.83
CA ALA A 239 -5.51 2.86 10.33
C ALA A 239 -6.38 3.70 9.38
N SER A 240 -7.70 3.72 9.59
CA SER A 240 -8.65 4.34 8.66
C SER A 240 -8.55 5.85 8.58
N LYS A 241 -9.16 6.44 7.54
CA LYS A 241 -9.37 7.88 7.38
C LYS A 241 -9.93 8.57 8.65
N THR A 242 -10.55 7.83 9.57
CA THR A 242 -11.20 8.36 10.77
C THR A 242 -10.38 8.23 12.06
N SER A 243 -9.21 7.59 12.03
CA SER A 243 -8.33 7.45 13.21
C SER A 243 -7.04 8.23 13.02
N SER A 244 -6.68 9.06 14.00
CA SER A 244 -5.42 9.80 14.06
C SER A 244 -4.17 8.91 14.14
N GLU A 245 -4.33 7.60 14.28
CA GLU A 245 -3.24 6.63 14.37
C GLU A 245 -2.80 6.15 12.98
N GLY A 246 -2.04 6.97 12.24
CA GLY A 246 -1.66 6.67 10.86
C GLY A 246 -1.09 5.25 10.64
N PHE A 247 -0.11 4.82 11.44
CA PHE A 247 0.56 3.51 11.30
C PHE A 247 0.43 2.67 12.59
N ILE A 248 -0.06 1.43 12.46
CA ILE A 248 -0.44 0.59 13.62
C ILE A 248 0.21 -0.80 13.66
N GLY A 249 0.88 -1.23 12.58
CA GLY A 249 1.61 -2.51 12.55
C GLY A 249 1.98 -2.96 11.15
N LEU A 250 2.46 -4.19 11.00
CA LEU A 250 2.85 -4.75 9.70
C LEU A 250 1.94 -5.91 9.30
N ASP A 251 1.52 -5.93 8.04
CA ASP A 251 1.07 -7.15 7.38
C ASP A 251 2.25 -7.81 6.68
N ILE A 252 2.49 -9.07 7.03
CA ILE A 252 3.51 -9.89 6.39
C ILE A 252 2.83 -11.01 5.63
N ILE A 253 3.13 -11.11 4.35
CA ILE A 253 2.67 -12.20 3.49
C ILE A 253 3.82 -13.17 3.29
N ASP A 254 3.59 -14.43 3.68
CA ASP A 254 4.56 -15.50 3.50
C ASP A 254 4.60 -16.00 2.05
N ALA A 255 5.58 -16.84 1.72
CA ALA A 255 5.73 -17.43 0.38
C ALA A 255 4.54 -18.30 -0.07
N LYS A 256 3.61 -18.65 0.82
CA LYS A 256 2.39 -19.40 0.50
C LYS A 256 1.18 -18.47 0.28
N GLY A 257 1.32 -17.16 0.50
CA GLY A 257 0.25 -16.19 0.41
C GLY A 257 -0.54 -15.99 1.70
N ASN A 258 -0.10 -16.57 2.83
CA ASN A 258 -0.75 -16.36 4.12
C ASN A 258 -0.36 -15.00 4.67
N THR A 259 -1.36 -14.21 5.04
CA THR A 259 -1.16 -12.89 5.62
C THR A 259 -1.21 -12.99 7.14
N THR A 260 -0.19 -12.47 7.82
CA THR A 260 -0.15 -12.36 9.28
C THR A 260 0.04 -10.90 9.68
N PHE A 261 -0.82 -10.42 10.58
CA PHE A 261 -0.70 -9.10 11.17
C PHE A 261 0.16 -9.11 12.44
N TYR A 262 1.10 -8.17 12.50
CA TYR A 262 1.97 -7.91 13.63
C TYR A 262 1.69 -6.49 14.17
N ASP A 263 0.98 -6.43 15.29
CA ASP A 263 0.79 -5.21 16.07
C ASP A 263 2.08 -4.81 16.81
N LYS A 264 2.04 -3.65 17.48
CA LYS A 264 3.15 -3.16 18.33
C LYS A 264 3.72 -4.23 19.26
N LYS A 265 2.85 -4.97 19.97
CA LYS A 265 3.28 -5.94 20.98
C LYS A 265 4.08 -7.07 20.33
N ARG A 266 3.56 -7.64 19.26
CA ARG A 266 4.22 -8.72 18.51
C ARG A 266 5.51 -8.25 17.85
N LEU A 267 5.52 -7.02 17.32
CA LEU A 267 6.73 -6.40 16.76
C LEU A 267 7.82 -6.23 17.83
N LEU A 268 7.46 -5.76 19.02
CA LEU A 268 8.39 -5.64 20.14
C LEU A 268 8.93 -7.02 20.59
N GLU A 269 8.09 -8.04 20.64
CA GLU A 269 8.53 -9.42 20.94
C GLU A 269 9.53 -9.95 19.91
N LEU A 270 9.34 -9.66 18.62
CA LEU A 270 10.31 -9.98 17.57
C LEU A 270 11.62 -9.23 17.77
N LEU A 271 11.55 -7.91 18.00
CA LEU A 271 12.72 -7.07 18.21
C LEU A 271 13.54 -7.50 19.42
N ASN A 272 12.86 -7.85 20.53
CA ASN A 272 13.50 -8.28 21.77
C ASN A 272 14.29 -9.58 21.64
N LYS A 273 13.93 -10.45 20.68
CA LYS A 273 14.69 -11.66 20.36
C LYS A 273 15.97 -11.37 19.60
N SER A 274 16.12 -10.18 19.03
CA SER A 274 17.34 -9.82 18.32
C SER A 274 18.50 -9.53 19.25
N THR A 275 19.70 -9.89 18.80
CA THR A 275 20.99 -9.55 19.43
C THR A 275 21.75 -8.47 18.64
N LEU A 276 21.20 -8.00 17.52
CA LEU A 276 21.86 -7.00 16.67
C LEU A 276 21.77 -5.62 17.32
N LYS A 277 22.88 -4.89 17.30
CA LYS A 277 22.92 -3.49 17.74
C LYS A 277 22.42 -2.57 16.62
N PRO A 278 21.69 -1.50 16.94
CA PRO A 278 21.27 -0.48 15.99
C PRO A 278 22.44 0.10 15.20
N ASN A 279 22.34 0.00 13.87
CA ASN A 279 23.29 0.58 12.94
C ASN A 279 22.57 1.21 11.74
N ILE A 280 21.68 2.15 12.03
CA ILE A 280 20.98 2.92 10.99
C ILE A 280 21.86 4.08 10.55
N THR A 281 22.06 4.19 9.24
CA THR A 281 22.96 5.20 8.65
C THR A 281 22.42 5.72 7.33
N SER A 282 22.71 6.98 7.01
CA SER A 282 22.27 7.58 5.74
C SER A 282 23.18 8.73 5.31
N TYR A 283 22.93 9.27 4.11
CA TYR A 283 23.71 10.37 3.51
C TYR A 283 22.86 11.62 3.34
N ILE A 284 23.42 12.77 3.71
CA ILE A 284 22.78 14.07 3.46
C ILE A 284 22.67 14.31 1.95
N GLN A 285 21.48 14.67 1.48
CA GLN A 285 21.19 14.93 0.06
C GLN A 285 21.10 16.43 -0.26
N GLN A 286 20.78 17.24 0.74
CA GLN A 286 20.75 18.70 0.61
C GLN A 286 22.16 19.28 0.52
N GLU A 287 22.33 20.36 -0.24
CA GLU A 287 23.61 21.09 -0.32
C GLU A 287 24.12 21.50 1.06
N ARG A 288 23.19 21.91 1.93
CA ARG A 288 23.47 22.35 3.29
C ARG A 288 22.29 22.08 4.21
N ILE A 289 22.55 21.43 5.34
CA ILE A 289 21.59 21.21 6.43
C ILE A 289 22.09 21.81 7.74
N ASN A 290 21.27 22.66 8.35
CA ASN A 290 21.56 23.19 9.68
C ASN A 290 21.43 22.10 10.74
N LEU A 291 22.28 22.21 11.77
CA LEU A 291 22.21 21.36 12.95
C LEU A 291 21.49 22.08 14.08
N TYR A 292 20.73 21.33 14.87
CA TYR A 292 19.93 21.87 15.97
C TYR A 292 20.25 21.17 17.29
N SER A 293 20.20 21.91 18.40
CA SER A 293 20.35 21.30 19.74
C SER A 293 19.08 20.55 20.16
N ASN A 294 17.92 21.03 19.73
CA ASN A 294 16.59 20.46 19.95
C ASN A 294 15.81 20.44 18.63
N PRO A 295 14.75 19.64 18.47
CA PRO A 295 13.90 19.63 17.28
C PRO A 295 13.03 20.90 17.18
N ASN A 296 13.65 22.05 16.98
CA ASN A 296 13.03 23.38 16.88
C ASN A 296 13.71 24.18 15.76
N GLU A 297 12.98 24.51 14.70
CA GLU A 297 13.53 25.24 13.54
C GLU A 297 14.00 26.65 13.87
N ASN A 298 13.45 27.27 14.90
CA ASN A 298 13.77 28.65 15.27
C ASN A 298 15.13 28.79 15.96
N GLU A 299 15.80 27.68 16.27
CA GLU A 299 17.05 27.67 17.05
C GLU A 299 18.17 26.85 16.36
N PRO A 300 18.57 27.21 15.12
CA PRO A 300 19.69 26.55 14.46
C PRO A 300 21.00 26.87 15.19
N THR A 301 21.91 25.90 15.20
CA THR A 301 23.29 26.13 15.61
C THR A 301 24.09 26.75 14.46
N SER A 302 25.31 27.23 14.75
CA SER A 302 26.24 27.69 13.71
C SER A 302 26.84 26.56 12.86
N MET A 303 26.60 25.30 13.22
CA MET A 303 27.12 24.12 12.53
C MET A 303 26.11 23.61 11.49
N TYR A 304 26.64 23.03 10.42
CA TYR A 304 25.86 22.45 9.35
C TYR A 304 26.56 21.22 8.78
N LEU A 305 25.78 20.35 8.14
CA LEU A 305 26.25 19.28 7.28
C LEU A 305 26.09 19.70 5.82
N VAL A 306 26.87 19.08 4.94
CA VAL A 306 26.79 19.31 3.50
C VAL A 306 26.42 18.02 2.78
N GLN A 307 26.10 18.15 1.50
CA GLN A 307 25.76 17.02 0.65
C GLN A 307 26.82 15.90 0.72
N ASN A 308 26.36 14.67 0.78
CA ASN A 308 27.13 13.43 0.90
C ASN A 308 27.82 13.20 2.27
N ASP A 309 27.62 14.08 3.26
CA ASP A 309 28.03 13.77 4.63
C ASP A 309 27.29 12.51 5.12
N PHE A 310 28.05 11.60 5.73
CA PHE A 310 27.54 10.34 6.25
C PHE A 310 27.21 10.47 7.73
N VAL A 311 25.99 10.06 8.10
CA VAL A 311 25.49 10.19 9.47
C VAL A 311 24.95 8.87 9.99
N LYS A 312 25.16 8.64 11.29
CA LYS A 312 24.45 7.59 12.04
C LYS A 312 23.17 8.16 12.61
N ILE A 313 22.04 7.52 12.34
CA ILE A 313 20.74 7.90 12.90
C ILE A 313 20.60 7.23 14.27
N LEU A 314 20.37 8.05 15.30
CA LEU A 314 20.28 7.62 16.70
C LEU A 314 18.83 7.59 17.21
N ASP A 315 18.00 8.52 16.74
CA ASP A 315 16.60 8.63 17.13
C ASP A 315 15.81 9.37 16.05
N VAL A 316 14.50 9.17 16.06
CA VAL A 316 13.55 9.85 15.17
C VAL A 316 12.36 10.33 15.97
N ILE A 317 12.07 11.63 15.84
CA ILE A 317 10.79 12.19 16.27
C ILE A 317 9.98 12.39 15.01
N TRP A 318 8.78 11.83 15.00
CA TRP A 318 7.83 12.02 13.93
C TRP A 318 6.54 12.50 14.57
N ASP A 319 6.23 13.78 14.37
CA ASP A 319 4.94 14.32 14.75
C ASP A 319 3.91 13.92 13.70
N LYS A 320 2.91 13.19 14.18
CA LYS A 320 1.84 12.64 13.37
C LYS A 320 0.82 13.71 12.97
N ASP A 321 0.66 14.75 13.76
CA ASP A 321 -0.37 15.75 13.51
C ASP A 321 0.09 16.83 12.52
N GLN A 322 1.37 16.82 12.16
CA GLN A 322 1.97 17.71 11.18
C GLN A 322 2.63 16.91 10.07
N TYR A 323 1.95 16.85 8.92
CA TYR A 323 2.31 16.08 7.73
C TYR A 323 3.73 16.32 7.15
N SER A 324 4.65 17.03 7.79
CA SER A 324 6.03 17.23 7.29
C SER A 324 7.09 17.26 8.40
N ASN A 325 6.72 16.98 9.65
CA ASN A 325 7.58 17.28 10.80
C ASN A 325 8.31 16.04 11.33
N VAL A 326 9.29 15.57 10.54
CA VAL A 326 10.21 14.50 10.95
C VAL A 326 11.56 15.11 11.34
N TRP A 327 12.08 14.70 12.49
CA TRP A 327 13.39 15.08 13.00
C TRP A 327 14.23 13.85 13.26
N PHE A 328 15.50 13.92 12.87
CA PHE A 328 16.47 12.86 13.08
C PHE A 328 17.54 13.35 14.05
N LYS A 329 17.75 12.60 15.13
CA LYS A 329 18.94 12.77 15.95
C LYS A 329 20.06 12.00 15.27
N VAL A 330 21.13 12.68 14.92
CA VAL A 330 22.25 12.09 14.20
C VAL A 330 23.56 12.23 14.96
N SER A 331 24.44 11.25 14.78
CA SER A 331 25.86 11.34 15.13
C SER A 331 26.70 11.40 13.85
N TYR A 332 27.71 12.26 13.85
CA TYR A 332 28.70 12.35 12.78
C TYR A 332 30.08 12.72 13.34
N SER A 333 31.13 12.31 12.63
CA SER A 333 32.51 12.53 13.06
C SER A 333 33.10 13.76 12.37
N SER A 334 33.50 14.75 13.17
CA SER A 334 34.20 15.94 12.71
C SER A 334 35.70 15.84 13.01
N LYS A 335 36.54 16.14 12.02
CA LYS A 335 38.00 16.22 12.22
C LYS A 335 38.40 17.24 13.29
N LYS A 336 37.65 18.33 13.43
CA LYS A 336 37.97 19.44 14.33
C LYS A 336 37.38 19.26 15.73
N HIS A 337 36.22 18.65 15.83
CA HIS A 337 35.40 18.65 17.05
C HIS A 337 35.13 17.26 17.62
N GLY A 338 35.60 16.19 16.97
CA GLY A 338 35.29 14.81 17.36
C GLY A 338 33.86 14.43 16.99
N GLU A 339 33.26 13.52 17.76
CA GLU A 339 31.87 13.10 17.57
C GLU A 339 30.92 14.25 17.95
N ILE A 340 29.99 14.57 17.04
CA ILE A 340 28.94 15.57 17.26
C ILE A 340 27.58 14.88 17.16
N ILE A 341 26.72 15.15 18.14
CA ILE A 341 25.35 14.63 18.20
C ILE A 341 24.34 15.77 18.14
N LYS A 342 23.51 15.82 17.09
CA LYS A 342 22.58 16.93 16.84
C LYS A 342 21.26 16.52 16.15
N TRP A 343 20.31 17.45 16.25
CA TRP A 343 19.13 17.74 15.45
C TRP A 343 19.34 17.91 13.94
N ILE A 344 18.68 17.16 13.05
CA ILE A 344 18.44 17.56 11.65
C ILE A 344 16.98 17.34 11.23
N ARG A 345 16.52 18.09 10.23
CA ARG A 345 15.19 17.95 9.62
C ARG A 345 15.15 16.77 8.64
N GLY A 346 13.97 16.18 8.46
CA GLY A 346 13.81 15.01 7.60
C GLY A 346 14.06 15.24 6.12
N TYR A 347 13.84 16.46 5.62
CA TYR A 347 14.17 16.82 4.24
C TYR A 347 15.69 16.84 3.96
N ALA A 348 16.53 16.63 4.98
CA ALA A 348 17.97 16.40 4.81
C ALA A 348 18.30 15.26 3.84
N PHE A 349 17.39 14.28 3.72
CA PHE A 349 17.54 13.10 2.87
C PHE A 349 16.79 13.21 1.53
N ASN A 350 16.41 14.43 1.18
CA ASN A 350 15.79 14.81 -0.08
C ASN A 350 16.72 15.78 -0.83
N PRO A 351 16.93 15.70 -2.16
CA PRO A 351 17.69 16.67 -2.93
C PRO A 351 16.84 17.85 -3.42
N TRP A 352 15.51 17.78 -3.31
CA TRP A 352 14.65 18.90 -3.64
C TRP A 352 14.83 19.97 -2.56
N ASN A 353 15.41 21.11 -2.93
CA ASN A 353 15.21 22.34 -2.17
C ASN A 353 13.72 22.65 -2.26
N TYR A 354 12.97 22.35 -1.21
CA TYR A 354 11.75 23.12 -0.98
C TYR A 354 12.25 24.55 -0.76
N SER A 355 12.31 25.34 -1.84
CA SER A 355 12.25 26.77 -1.69
C SER A 355 10.95 27.01 -0.93
N GLU A 356 11.07 27.24 0.38
CA GLU A 356 9.98 27.71 1.22
C GLU A 356 9.42 28.95 0.51
N GLY A 357 8.27 28.77 -0.13
CA GLY A 357 7.53 29.79 -0.84
C GLY A 357 6.37 30.27 0.01
#